data_AF-A0A497QRW7-F1
#
_entry.id   AF-A0A497QRW7-F1
#
_cell.length_a   1.000
_cell.length_b   1.000
_cell.length_c   1.000
_cell.angle_alpha   90.00
_cell.angle_beta   90.00
_cell.angle_gamma   90.00
#
_symmetry.space_group_name_H-M   'P 1'
#
loop_
_entity.id
_entity.type
_entity.pdbx_description
1 polymer ?
#
loop_
_entity_poly.entity_id
_entity_poly.type
_entity_poly.pdbx_seq_one_letter_code
_entity_poly.pdbx_strand_id
1 'polypeptide(L)'
;MEIDLSTIPLDQLDLTLVFWDEILSSGSSVEEEIRLQVWSYLYNSVLDEICEEISETDDLDLQNQIEKYMDTPEIQEWLAKQATKIHDFLQK
;
A
#
# COMPACT_ATOMS: atom_id res chain seq x y z
N MET A 1 -14.82 -14.74 -1.33
CA MET A 1 -13.51 -15.37 -1.59
C MET A 1 -12.62 -15.01 -0.41
N GLU A 2 -11.92 -15.95 0.21
CA GLU A 2 -11.01 -15.64 1.32
C GLU A 2 -9.60 -15.45 0.74
N ILE A 3 -9.10 -14.23 0.76
CA ILE A 3 -7.79 -13.87 0.21
C ILE A 3 -6.84 -13.65 1.39
N ASP A 4 -5.70 -14.34 1.37
CA ASP A 4 -4.67 -14.16 2.38
C ASP A 4 -3.69 -13.06 1.96
N LEU A 5 -4.02 -11.81 2.29
CA LEU A 5 -3.19 -10.64 2.00
C LEU A 5 -1.78 -10.73 2.62
N SER A 6 -1.59 -11.53 3.67
CA SER A 6 -0.27 -11.71 4.31
C SER A 6 0.73 -12.47 3.44
N THR A 7 0.25 -13.15 2.40
CA THR A 7 1.12 -13.86 1.44
C THR A 7 1.70 -12.94 0.38
N ILE A 8 1.18 -11.72 0.23
CA ILE A 8 1.62 -10.75 -0.76
C ILE A 8 2.89 -10.04 -0.24
N PRO A 9 4.04 -10.18 -0.92
CA PRO A 9 5.33 -9.71 -0.42
C PRO A 9 5.53 -8.19 -0.62
N LEU A 10 5.33 -7.41 0.44
CA LEU A 10 5.49 -5.94 0.40
C LEU A 10 6.92 -5.45 0.13
N ASP A 11 7.93 -6.32 0.26
CA ASP A 11 9.32 -6.00 -0.08
C ASP A 11 9.55 -5.84 -1.60
N GLN A 12 8.59 -6.25 -2.43
CA GLN A 12 8.60 -5.99 -3.86
C GLN A 12 8.13 -4.56 -4.21
N LEU A 13 7.53 -3.83 -3.27
CA LEU A 13 7.09 -2.46 -3.48
C LEU A 13 8.31 -1.51 -3.47
N ASP A 14 8.71 -1.04 -4.66
CA ASP A 14 9.81 -0.08 -4.79
C ASP A 14 9.32 1.36 -4.61
N LEU A 15 9.49 1.86 -3.39
CA LEU A 15 9.20 3.26 -3.02
C LEU A 15 10.27 4.25 -3.52
N THR A 16 11.38 3.78 -4.09
CA THR A 16 12.52 4.64 -4.48
C THR A 16 12.27 5.39 -5.78
N LEU A 17 11.43 4.84 -6.66
CA LEU A 17 11.07 5.45 -7.95
C LEU A 17 10.01 6.54 -7.84
N VAL A 18 9.58 6.84 -6.62
CA VAL A 18 8.53 7.81 -6.32
C VAL A 18 9.12 9.22 -6.24
N PHE A 19 8.42 10.16 -6.87
CA PHE A 19 8.70 11.59 -6.89
C PHE A 19 8.34 12.26 -5.56
N TRP A 20 9.09 11.91 -4.51
CA TRP A 20 8.80 12.33 -3.13
C TRP A 20 8.84 13.84 -2.91
N ASP A 21 9.68 14.56 -3.65
CA ASP A 21 9.74 16.03 -3.59
C ASP A 21 8.44 16.65 -4.10
N GLU A 22 7.93 16.17 -5.23
CA GLU A 22 6.65 16.60 -5.79
C GLU A 22 5.49 16.25 -4.85
N ILE A 23 5.51 15.08 -4.23
CA ILE A 23 4.51 14.64 -3.25
C ILE A 23 4.52 15.54 -2.01
N LEU A 24 5.70 15.83 -1.44
CA LEU A 24 5.80 16.74 -0.30
C LEU A 24 5.31 18.15 -0.63
N SER A 25 5.51 18.59 -1.88
CA SER A 25 5.07 19.91 -2.35
C SER A 25 3.55 20.03 -2.52
N SER A 26 2.83 18.91 -2.67
CA SER A 26 1.36 18.89 -2.78
C SER A 26 0.66 19.11 -1.43
N GLY A 27 1.40 18.97 -0.32
CA GLY A 27 0.87 19.02 1.04
C GLY A 27 0.45 17.67 1.61
N SER A 28 0.57 16.58 0.84
CA SER A 28 0.40 15.21 1.34
C SER A 28 1.51 14.84 2.32
N SER A 29 1.18 14.01 3.32
CA SER A 29 2.19 13.43 4.18
C SER A 29 2.86 12.22 3.51
N VAL A 30 4.15 12.00 3.78
CA VAL A 30 4.88 10.82 3.28
C VAL A 30 4.18 9.52 3.68
N GLU A 31 3.66 9.47 4.91
CA GLU A 31 2.96 8.30 5.45
C GLU A 31 1.68 7.97 4.68
N GLU A 32 0.86 8.99 4.36
CA GLU A 32 -0.37 8.83 3.58
C GLU A 32 -0.07 8.32 2.17
N GLU A 33 1.01 8.80 1.56
CA GLU A 33 1.40 8.45 0.21
C GLU A 33 1.97 7.04 0.12
N ILE A 34 2.73 6.61 1.13
CA ILE A 34 3.12 5.20 1.27
C ILE A 34 1.88 4.34 1.51
N ARG A 35 0.93 4.77 2.36
CA ARG A 35 -0.32 4.04 2.61
C ARG A 35 -1.09 3.79 1.32
N LEU A 36 -1.24 4.82 0.47
CA LEU A 36 -1.92 4.71 -0.83
C LEU A 36 -1.20 3.75 -1.78
N GLN A 37 0.14 3.78 -1.81
CA GLN A 37 0.92 2.87 -2.65
C GLN A 37 0.81 1.41 -2.20
N VAL A 38 0.88 1.15 -0.90
CA VAL A 38 0.67 -0.19 -0.35
C VAL A 38 -0.73 -0.69 -0.68
N TRP A 39 -1.75 0.14 -0.47
CA TRP A 39 -3.12 -0.19 -0.80
C TRP A 39 -3.26 -0.58 -2.28
N SER A 40 -2.73 0.26 -3.18
CA SER A 40 -2.78 0.02 -4.63
C SER A 40 -2.03 -1.25 -5.01
N TYR A 41 -0.87 -1.50 -4.40
CA TYR A 41 -0.09 -2.70 -4.64
C TYR A 41 -0.83 -3.97 -4.22
N LEU A 42 -1.42 -4.00 -3.02
CA LEU A 42 -2.20 -5.13 -2.54
C LEU A 42 -3.43 -5.37 -3.43
N TYR A 43 -4.16 -4.32 -3.77
CA TYR A 43 -5.35 -4.41 -4.61
C TYR A 43 -5.03 -4.99 -5.99
N ASN A 44 -4.01 -4.44 -6.67
CA ASN A 44 -3.62 -4.93 -8.00
C ASN A 44 -3.01 -6.33 -7.96
N SER A 45 -2.25 -6.67 -6.92
CA SER A 45 -1.69 -8.03 -6.78
C SER A 45 -2.80 -9.08 -6.67
N VAL A 46 -3.85 -8.78 -5.91
CA VAL A 46 -5.03 -9.66 -5.82
C VAL A 46 -5.79 -9.71 -7.14
N LEU A 47 -5.98 -8.57 -7.81
CA LEU A 47 -6.64 -8.55 -9.12
C LEU A 47 -5.87 -9.37 -10.17
N ASP A 48 -4.54 -9.34 -10.15
CA ASP A 48 -3.72 -10.15 -11.05
C ASP A 48 -3.88 -11.67 -10.79
N GLU A 49 -4.14 -12.06 -9.53
CA GLU A 49 -4.45 -13.45 -9.17
C GLU A 49 -5.87 -13.85 -9.60
N ILE A 50 -6.84 -12.93 -9.49
CA ILE A 50 -8.22 -13.13 -9.92
C ILE A 50 -8.26 -12.96 -11.45
N CYS A 51 -8.04 -14.05 -12.18
CA CYS A 51 -8.08 -14.08 -13.64
C CYS A 51 -9.47 -13.87 -14.28
N GLU A 52 -10.42 -13.26 -13.57
CA GLU A 52 -11.82 -13.05 -13.96
C GLU A 52 -12.31 -11.63 -13.60
N GLU A 53 -13.35 -11.15 -14.28
CA GLU A 53 -13.99 -9.87 -13.92
C GLU A 53 -14.59 -9.96 -12.51
N ILE A 54 -14.13 -9.08 -11.62
CA ILE A 54 -14.66 -8.98 -10.26
C ILE A 54 -16.03 -8.28 -10.28
N SER A 55 -16.99 -8.78 -9.52
CA SER A 55 -18.29 -8.11 -9.36
C SER A 55 -18.16 -6.88 -8.44
N GLU A 56 -19.09 -5.93 -8.51
CA GLU A 56 -19.10 -4.75 -7.59
C GLU A 56 -19.14 -5.15 -6.10
N THR A 57 -19.78 -6.28 -5.78
CA THR A 57 -19.87 -6.76 -4.39
C THR A 57 -18.54 -7.36 -3.93
N ASP A 58 -17.88 -8.13 -4.81
CA ASP A 58 -16.57 -8.72 -4.52
C ASP A 58 -15.48 -7.64 -4.47
N ASP A 59 -15.58 -6.61 -5.30
CA ASP A 59 -14.70 -5.43 -5.27
C ASP A 59 -14.81 -4.70 -3.93
N LEU A 60 -16.02 -4.40 -3.47
CA LEU A 60 -16.22 -3.74 -2.18
C LEU A 60 -15.74 -4.61 -1.01
N ASP A 61 -15.94 -5.92 -1.07
CA ASP A 61 -15.43 -6.84 -0.05
C ASP A 61 -13.89 -6.85 -0.03
N LEU A 62 -13.25 -6.91 -1.19
CA LEU A 62 -11.79 -6.82 -1.33
C LEU A 62 -11.24 -5.52 -0.75
N GLN A 63 -11.82 -4.37 -1.13
CA GLN A 63 -11.40 -3.07 -0.60
C GLN A 63 -11.50 -3.04 0.93
N ASN A 64 -12.59 -3.56 1.51
CA ASN A 64 -12.75 -3.65 2.96
C ASN A 64 -11.75 -4.60 3.62
N GLN A 65 -11.38 -5.71 2.98
CA GLN A 65 -10.36 -6.62 3.49
C GLN A 65 -8.98 -5.96 3.48
N ILE A 66 -8.63 -5.24 2.41
CA ILE A 66 -7.38 -4.49 2.32
C ILE A 66 -7.33 -3.41 3.40
N GLU A 67 -8.37 -2.60 3.57
CA GLU A 67 -8.41 -1.58 4.63
C GLU A 67 -8.21 -2.19 6.03
N LYS A 68 -8.91 -3.30 6.33
CA LYS A 68 -8.72 -4.01 7.60
C LYS A 68 -7.29 -4.52 7.79
N TYR A 69 -6.67 -5.02 6.73
CA TYR A 69 -5.28 -5.48 6.77
C TYR A 69 -4.31 -4.32 6.95
N MET A 70 -4.55 -3.19 6.27
CA MET A 70 -3.80 -1.96 6.42
C MET A 70 -3.80 -1.46 7.86
N ASP A 71 -4.91 -1.63 8.58
CA ASP A 71 -5.03 -1.22 9.99
C ASP A 71 -4.42 -2.21 11.00
N THR A 72 -3.80 -3.32 10.54
CA THR A 72 -3.11 -4.26 11.43
C THR A 72 -1.80 -3.66 11.98
N PRO A 73 -1.38 -4.02 13.21
CA PRO A 73 -0.13 -3.52 13.79
C PRO A 73 1.11 -3.77 12.93
N GLU A 74 1.16 -4.92 12.25
CA GLU A 74 2.27 -5.31 11.38
C GLU A 74 2.46 -4.32 10.21
N ILE A 75 1.36 -3.98 9.52
CA ILE A 75 1.41 -3.03 8.41
C ILE A 75 1.70 -1.62 8.91
N GLN A 76 1.08 -1.20 10.01
CA GLN A 76 1.34 0.12 10.61
C GLN A 76 2.82 0.27 11.01
N GLU A 77 3.43 -0.76 11.61
CA GLU A 77 4.86 -0.76 11.92
C GLU A 77 5.74 -0.71 10.66
N TRP A 78 5.34 -1.41 9.60
CA TRP A 78 6.05 -1.38 8.33
C TRP A 78 6.00 0.00 7.68
N LEU A 79 4.80 0.61 7.59
CA LEU A 79 4.58 1.95 7.05
C LEU A 79 5.45 2.98 7.76
N ALA A 80 5.43 2.99 9.10
CA ALA A 80 6.23 3.92 9.90
C ALA A 80 7.74 3.78 9.63
N LYS A 81 8.24 2.55 9.46
CA LYS A 81 9.64 2.28 9.12
C LYS A 81 10.01 2.82 7.73
N GLN A 82 9.14 2.68 6.73
CA GLN A 82 9.41 3.21 5.39
C GLN A 82 9.34 4.73 5.36
N ALA A 83 8.34 5.33 6.01
CA ALA A 83 8.22 6.78 6.12
C ALA A 83 9.48 7.41 6.72
N THR A 84 10.01 6.81 7.80
CA THR A 84 11.27 7.25 8.43
C THR A 84 12.45 7.21 7.45
N LYS A 85 12.61 6.10 6.69
CA LYS A 85 13.70 5.98 5.71
C LYS A 85 13.61 7.02 4.60
N ILE A 86 12.41 7.30 4.10
CA ILE A 86 12.20 8.31 3.06
C ILE A 86 12.49 9.71 3.61
N HIS A 87 12.03 10.02 4.82
CA HIS A 87 12.40 11.28 5.48
C HIS A 87 13.92 11.44 5.63
N ASP A 88 14.63 10.40 6.08
CA ASP A 88 16.08 10.41 6.22
C ASP A 88 16.81 10.57 4.87
N PHE A 89 16.22 10.07 3.78
CA PHE A 89 16.74 10.22 2.43
C PHE A 89 16.58 11.67 1.93
N LEU A 90 15.42 12.28 2.12
CA LEU A 90 15.11 13.63 1.63
C LEU A 90 15.84 14.75 2.39
N GLN A 91 16.31 14.49 3.61
CA GLN A 91 17.07 15.46 4.40
C GLN A 91 18.58 15.50 4.09
N LYS A 92 19.08 14.63 3.21
CA LYS A 92 20.49 14.56 2.81
C LYS A 92 20.75 15.28 1.50
#